data_AF-A0A660S465-F1
#
_entry.id   AF-A0A660S465-F1
#
_cell.length_a   1.000
_cell.length_b   1.000
_cell.length_c   1.000
_cell.angle_alpha   90.00
_cell.angle_beta   90.00
_cell.angle_gamma   90.00
#
_symmetry.space_group_name_H-M   'P 1'
#
loop_
_entity.id
_entity.type
_entity.pdbx_description
1 polymer ?
#
loop_
_entity_poly.entity_id
_entity_poly.type
_entity_poly.pdbx_seq_one_letter_code
_entity_poly.pdbx_strand_id
1 'polypeptide(L)'
;MRKTLYFIFIICFLSLSIKGEEITRDDVISTASQYVPISGWTPVVDSTKAVTPTWHSWYKTKANGGNPPYDRLAYCWGGFDTPSGFKSRVENKTSPVPAGGYNTSQYTYPRPYIAGIDCSGFVLRCWGISTYSTYQQLIDSSLQINKTALKKGDLLKKSGHSVLYVSGSFPGKCNIYESQADSSTGAHYPGVVHHSRHISEDDYTTYSIFPQFSQESPANGEVVDSGKVDSISVIIYGKGKFKTDNVSMAINGQIENNTEVKIINDTSVQFIAHDNSLDSSSGEVNVEVTARNDIAGMLV
;
A
#
# COMPACT_ATOMS: atom_id res chain seq x y z
N MET A 1 46.84 -13.38 14.47
CA MET A 1 45.55 -13.95 14.90
C MET A 1 44.54 -13.56 13.84
N ARG A 2 43.91 -14.54 13.18
CA ARG A 2 42.97 -14.27 12.08
C ARG A 2 41.69 -13.73 12.71
N LYS A 3 41.32 -12.49 12.39
CA LYS A 3 40.10 -11.84 12.89
C LYS A 3 38.96 -12.18 11.94
N THR A 4 37.81 -12.47 12.52
CA THR A 4 36.64 -12.97 11.78
C THR A 4 35.42 -12.12 12.16
N LEU A 5 34.60 -11.79 11.17
CA LEU A 5 33.37 -11.05 11.31
C LEU A 5 32.17 -11.95 11.05
N TYR A 6 31.07 -11.69 11.74
CA TYR A 6 29.78 -12.35 11.56
C TYR A 6 28.72 -11.29 11.25
N PHE A 7 28.16 -11.30 10.05
CA PHE A 7 27.23 -10.25 9.61
C PHE A 7 25.78 -10.61 9.94
N ILE A 8 25.05 -9.68 10.53
CA ILE A 8 23.60 -9.75 10.73
C ILE A 8 22.98 -8.54 10.04
N PHE A 9 22.18 -8.79 9.01
CA PHE A 9 21.40 -7.74 8.36
C PHE A 9 20.04 -7.62 9.04
N ILE A 10 19.76 -6.42 9.55
CA ILE A 10 18.45 -6.03 10.03
C ILE A 10 17.88 -5.02 9.03
N ILE A 11 16.98 -5.48 8.16
CA ILE A 11 16.23 -4.58 7.29
C ILE A 11 15.13 -3.93 8.13
N CYS A 12 15.47 -2.80 8.76
CA CYS A 12 14.53 -1.99 9.52
C CYS A 12 13.72 -1.09 8.58
N PHE A 13 12.44 -0.97 8.88
CA PHE A 13 11.57 0.09 8.35
C PHE A 13 11.45 1.23 9.38
N LEU A 14 12.54 1.52 10.09
CA LEU A 14 12.56 2.59 11.09
C LEU A 14 12.72 3.92 10.37
N SER A 15 11.73 4.79 10.57
CA SER A 15 11.66 6.14 10.03
C SER A 15 12.73 7.04 10.66
N LEU A 16 13.97 6.91 10.18
CA LEU A 16 14.94 7.99 10.30
C LEU A 16 14.40 9.14 9.45
N SER A 17 14.14 10.30 10.08
CA SER A 17 13.55 11.48 9.41
C SER A 17 14.42 11.99 8.26
N ILE A 18 14.22 11.39 7.09
CA ILE A 18 14.60 11.90 5.79
C ILE A 18 13.48 12.87 5.39
N LYS A 19 13.83 14.07 4.90
CA LYS A 19 12.84 15.10 4.56
C LYS A 19 11.79 14.56 3.55
N GLY A 20 10.52 14.64 3.94
CA GLY A 20 9.33 14.26 3.18
C GLY A 20 8.34 13.42 4.01
N GLU A 21 7.03 13.45 3.71
CA GLU A 21 6.03 12.57 4.36
C GLU A 21 6.28 11.07 4.07
N GLU A 22 7.05 10.40 4.92
CA GLU A 22 7.28 8.96 4.83
C GLU A 22 5.99 8.19 5.14
N ILE A 23 5.51 7.38 4.20
CA ILE A 23 4.42 6.44 4.45
C ILE A 23 5.00 5.09 4.88
N THR A 24 4.64 4.63 6.06
CA THR A 24 5.00 3.31 6.56
C THR A 24 3.93 2.27 6.23
N ARG A 25 4.27 0.99 6.39
CA ARG A 25 3.28 -0.10 6.30
C ARG A 25 2.17 0.04 7.33
N ASP A 26 2.48 0.59 8.51
CA ASP A 26 1.47 0.85 9.54
C ASP A 26 0.56 2.02 9.16
N ASP A 27 1.07 3.05 8.50
CA ASP A 27 0.24 4.16 7.99
C ASP A 27 -0.75 3.68 6.93
N VAL A 28 -0.31 2.77 6.04
CA VAL A 28 -1.19 2.15 5.04
C VAL A 28 -2.35 1.41 5.72
N ILE A 29 -2.07 0.60 6.74
CA ILE A 29 -3.10 -0.14 7.48
C ILE A 29 -3.97 0.79 8.34
N SER A 30 -3.37 1.80 8.97
CA SER A 30 -4.08 2.82 9.75
C SER A 30 -5.06 3.56 8.85
N THR A 31 -4.64 3.98 7.66
CA THR A 31 -5.50 4.62 6.66
C THR A 31 -6.62 3.68 6.23
N ALA A 32 -6.31 2.43 5.87
CA ALA A 32 -7.31 1.43 5.49
C ALA A 32 -8.39 1.25 6.57
N SER A 33 -7.99 1.24 7.85
CA SER A 33 -8.91 1.10 8.97
C SER A 33 -9.91 2.25 9.08
N GLN A 34 -9.59 3.47 8.62
CA GLN A 34 -10.49 4.62 8.67
C GLN A 34 -11.63 4.54 7.64
N TYR A 35 -11.50 3.70 6.62
CA TYR A 35 -12.50 3.53 5.57
C TYR A 35 -13.54 2.46 5.91
N VAL A 36 -13.26 1.58 6.89
CA VAL A 36 -14.18 0.49 7.27
C VAL A 36 -15.33 1.00 8.13
N PRO A 37 -15.12 1.60 9.32
CA PRO A 37 -16.18 2.29 10.04
C PRO A 37 -16.18 3.77 9.65
N ILE A 38 -17.05 4.16 8.72
CA ILE A 38 -17.40 5.58 8.56
C ILE A 38 -18.64 5.85 9.40
N SER A 39 -18.42 6.32 10.62
CA SER A 39 -19.50 6.41 11.61
C SER A 39 -20.71 7.24 11.14
N GLY A 40 -21.88 6.62 11.23
CA GLY A 40 -23.14 7.31 11.51
C GLY A 40 -23.74 8.10 10.35
N TRP A 41 -23.47 7.76 9.09
CA TRP A 41 -23.92 8.60 7.96
C TRP A 41 -25.34 8.26 7.50
N THR A 42 -26.09 9.29 7.05
CA THR A 42 -27.48 9.14 6.59
C THR A 42 -27.66 9.71 5.18
N PRO A 43 -27.99 8.87 4.16
CA PRO A 43 -28.20 9.38 2.81
C PRO A 43 -29.44 10.27 2.76
N VAL A 44 -29.34 11.37 2.01
CA VAL A 44 -30.47 12.29 1.77
C VAL A 44 -31.28 11.92 0.53
N VAL A 45 -30.67 11.21 -0.43
CA VAL A 45 -31.33 10.73 -1.66
C VAL A 45 -30.91 9.31 -2.00
N ASP A 46 -31.81 8.61 -2.70
CA ASP A 46 -31.62 7.20 -3.06
C ASP A 46 -31.29 7.00 -4.52
N SER A 47 -31.33 8.04 -5.33
CA SER A 47 -31.15 7.91 -6.77
C SER A 47 -30.59 9.17 -7.40
N THR A 48 -30.08 9.00 -8.63
CA THR A 48 -29.68 10.12 -9.47
C THR A 48 -30.02 9.85 -10.94
N LYS A 49 -30.58 10.87 -11.60
CA LYS A 49 -30.86 10.88 -13.04
C LYS A 49 -29.68 11.41 -13.86
N ALA A 50 -28.58 11.82 -13.20
CA ALA A 50 -27.40 12.35 -13.89
C ALA A 50 -26.57 11.27 -14.60
N VAL A 51 -26.89 9.99 -14.37
CA VAL A 51 -26.40 8.85 -15.14
C VAL A 51 -27.58 8.10 -15.77
N THR A 52 -27.34 7.43 -16.90
CA THR A 52 -28.36 6.70 -17.66
C THR A 52 -28.00 5.22 -17.78
N PRO A 53 -28.90 4.29 -17.39
CA PRO A 53 -30.20 4.52 -16.76
C PRO A 53 -30.07 5.16 -15.36
N THR A 54 -31.17 5.72 -14.85
CA THR A 54 -31.22 6.29 -13.49
C THR A 54 -30.67 5.28 -12.48
N TRP A 55 -29.68 5.72 -11.69
CA TRP A 55 -29.08 4.89 -10.67
C TRP A 55 -29.91 4.92 -9.39
N HIS A 56 -30.05 3.76 -8.74
CA HIS A 56 -30.68 3.62 -7.43
C HIS A 56 -29.71 2.97 -6.44
N SER A 57 -29.47 3.66 -5.32
CA SER A 57 -28.62 3.17 -4.24
C SER A 57 -29.25 2.00 -3.50
N TRP A 58 -28.39 1.12 -3.02
CA TRP A 58 -28.76 0.10 -2.05
C TRP A 58 -28.84 0.69 -0.63
N TYR A 59 -28.11 1.77 -0.37
CA TYR A 59 -28.17 2.52 0.88
C TYR A 59 -29.33 3.50 0.81
N LYS A 60 -30.48 3.06 1.33
CA LYS A 60 -31.73 3.81 1.22
C LYS A 60 -31.91 4.80 2.36
N THR A 61 -32.59 5.89 2.08
CA THR A 61 -33.14 6.82 3.06
C THR A 61 -34.16 6.10 3.94
N LYS A 62 -34.37 6.61 5.16
CA LYS A 62 -35.42 6.11 6.05
C LYS A 62 -36.81 6.17 5.41
N ALA A 63 -37.07 7.20 4.61
CA ALA A 63 -38.36 7.39 3.92
C ALA A 63 -38.66 6.28 2.91
N ASN A 64 -37.61 5.68 2.31
CA ASN A 64 -37.74 4.62 1.32
C ASN A 64 -37.37 3.23 1.91
N GLY A 65 -37.58 3.05 3.21
CA GLY A 65 -37.44 1.77 3.89
C GLY A 65 -35.99 1.35 4.17
N GLY A 66 -35.03 2.27 4.09
CA GLY A 66 -33.67 2.05 4.58
C GLY A 66 -33.60 2.07 6.11
N ASN A 67 -32.48 1.60 6.65
CA ASN A 67 -32.19 1.63 8.08
C ASN A 67 -30.91 2.43 8.39
N PRO A 68 -30.81 3.71 7.99
CA PRO A 68 -29.69 4.56 8.39
C PRO A 68 -29.74 4.85 9.92
N PRO A 69 -28.60 5.21 10.54
CA PRO A 69 -27.34 5.50 9.89
C PRO A 69 -26.59 4.23 9.44
N TYR A 70 -25.83 4.38 8.36
CA TYR A 70 -24.91 3.37 7.87
C TYR A 70 -23.50 3.61 8.40
N ASP A 71 -22.68 2.56 8.38
CA ASP A 71 -21.39 2.52 9.09
C ASP A 71 -20.20 2.24 8.18
N ARG A 72 -20.40 2.07 6.88
CA ARG A 72 -19.33 1.69 5.94
C ARG A 72 -19.30 2.58 4.71
N LEU A 73 -18.12 2.72 4.11
CA LEU A 73 -17.97 3.55 2.92
C LEU A 73 -18.44 2.77 1.70
N ALA A 74 -19.42 3.33 1.00
CA ALA A 74 -20.10 2.65 -0.08
C ALA A 74 -19.17 2.37 -1.27
N TYR A 75 -19.35 1.20 -1.89
CA TYR A 75 -18.64 0.88 -3.12
C TYR A 75 -19.17 1.74 -4.27
N CYS A 76 -18.28 2.29 -5.09
CA CYS A 76 -18.66 2.89 -6.36
C CYS A 76 -17.54 2.67 -7.36
N TRP A 77 -17.81 1.95 -8.45
CA TRP A 77 -16.90 1.79 -9.59
C TRP A 77 -16.37 3.14 -10.07
N GLY A 78 -15.05 3.30 -10.22
CA GLY A 78 -14.43 4.59 -10.55
C GLY A 78 -14.53 5.66 -9.45
N GLY A 79 -15.08 5.32 -8.28
CA GLY A 79 -15.20 6.19 -7.12
C GLY A 79 -13.85 6.37 -6.41
N PHE A 80 -13.67 7.53 -5.77
CA PHE A 80 -12.41 7.91 -5.13
C PHE A 80 -12.58 8.80 -3.91
N ASP A 81 -13.72 8.70 -3.23
CA ASP A 81 -13.99 9.56 -2.08
C ASP A 81 -13.06 9.24 -0.90
N THR A 82 -12.74 10.25 -0.10
CA THR A 82 -12.26 10.05 1.28
C THR A 82 -13.47 9.82 2.20
N PRO A 83 -13.29 9.32 3.43
CA PRO A 83 -14.39 9.20 4.39
C PRO A 83 -15.17 10.50 4.59
N SER A 84 -14.45 11.61 4.76
CA SER A 84 -15.04 12.94 4.92
C SER A 84 -15.72 13.45 3.64
N GLY A 85 -15.10 13.24 2.47
CA GLY A 85 -15.65 13.63 1.18
C GLY A 85 -16.89 12.83 0.80
N PHE A 86 -16.92 11.55 1.12
CA PHE A 86 -18.09 10.70 0.96
C PHE A 86 -19.25 11.23 1.82
N LYS A 87 -19.01 11.44 3.12
CA LYS A 87 -20.02 11.93 4.06
C LYS A 87 -20.58 13.29 3.64
N SER A 88 -19.72 14.23 3.27
CA SER A 88 -20.16 15.56 2.83
C SER A 88 -21.02 15.52 1.57
N ARG A 89 -20.83 14.53 0.70
CA ARG A 89 -21.60 14.33 -0.54
C ARG A 89 -22.97 13.70 -0.29
N VAL A 90 -23.04 12.65 0.54
CA VAL A 90 -24.30 11.91 0.76
C VAL A 90 -25.25 12.57 1.76
N GLU A 91 -24.70 13.40 2.66
CA GLU A 91 -25.48 14.14 3.69
C GLU A 91 -25.81 15.59 3.28
N ASN A 92 -25.37 16.02 2.09
CA ASN A 92 -25.62 17.38 1.59
C ASN A 92 -27.12 17.62 1.37
N LYS A 93 -27.71 18.62 2.02
CA LYS A 93 -29.15 18.93 1.86
C LYS A 93 -29.48 19.80 0.64
N THR A 94 -28.49 20.45 0.04
CA THR A 94 -28.68 21.38 -1.08
C THR A 94 -28.43 20.70 -2.42
N SER A 95 -27.41 19.84 -2.50
CA SER A 95 -27.08 19.06 -3.71
C SER A 95 -26.59 17.66 -3.32
N PRO A 96 -27.49 16.80 -2.80
CA PRO A 96 -27.15 15.44 -2.44
C PRO A 96 -26.83 14.57 -3.65
N VAL A 97 -25.90 13.65 -3.47
CA VAL A 97 -25.70 12.52 -4.38
C VAL A 97 -25.96 11.20 -3.64
N PRO A 98 -26.55 10.20 -4.31
CA PRO A 98 -26.75 8.90 -3.69
C PRO A 98 -25.41 8.23 -3.37
N ALA A 99 -25.38 7.46 -2.27
CA ALA A 99 -24.29 6.55 -1.99
C ALA A 99 -24.23 5.42 -3.05
N GLY A 100 -23.04 4.95 -3.36
CA GLY A 100 -22.79 3.86 -4.31
C GLY A 100 -23.30 2.50 -3.81
N GLY A 101 -23.12 1.47 -4.61
CA GLY A 101 -23.59 0.12 -4.31
C GLY A 101 -23.27 -0.86 -5.44
N TYR A 102 -24.07 -1.90 -5.56
CA TYR A 102 -23.88 -2.96 -6.55
C TYR A 102 -24.26 -2.51 -7.97
N ASN A 103 -23.40 -2.78 -8.96
CA ASN A 103 -23.61 -2.47 -10.39
C ASN A 103 -23.41 -1.00 -10.80
N THR A 104 -22.54 -0.25 -10.11
CA THR A 104 -22.13 1.08 -10.57
C THR A 104 -21.22 1.03 -11.82
N SER A 105 -20.68 -0.14 -12.18
CA SER A 105 -19.77 -0.33 -13.32
C SER A 105 -20.44 -0.26 -14.68
N GLN A 106 -21.78 -0.31 -14.72
CA GLN A 106 -22.54 -0.13 -15.97
C GLN A 106 -22.42 1.29 -16.55
N TYR A 107 -21.91 2.24 -15.78
CA TYR A 107 -21.74 3.64 -16.18
C TYR A 107 -20.29 3.93 -16.55
N THR A 108 -20.09 4.66 -17.65
CA THR A 108 -18.75 5.13 -18.05
C THR A 108 -18.14 6.11 -17.05
N TYR A 109 -18.98 6.98 -16.44
CA TYR A 109 -18.52 8.04 -15.55
C TYR A 109 -19.51 8.26 -14.38
N PRO A 110 -19.56 7.33 -13.39
CA PRO A 110 -20.46 7.42 -12.25
C PRO A 110 -20.06 8.52 -11.25
N ARG A 111 -18.77 8.85 -11.15
CA ARG A 111 -18.29 10.08 -10.49
C ARG A 111 -18.55 11.27 -11.43
N PRO A 112 -19.01 12.45 -10.98
CA PRO A 112 -19.24 12.92 -9.60
C PRO A 112 -20.67 12.68 -9.08
N TYR A 113 -21.49 11.87 -9.76
CA TYR A 113 -22.92 11.75 -9.50
C TYR A 113 -23.30 10.68 -8.47
N ILE A 114 -22.39 9.76 -8.17
CA ILE A 114 -22.54 8.71 -7.16
C ILE A 114 -21.34 8.81 -6.20
N ALA A 115 -21.59 8.77 -4.90
CA ALA A 115 -20.55 8.83 -3.87
C ALA A 115 -20.06 7.44 -3.49
N GLY A 116 -18.76 7.25 -3.33
CA GLY A 116 -18.16 5.98 -2.93
C GLY A 116 -16.72 5.82 -3.39
N ILE A 117 -16.18 4.63 -3.19
CA ILE A 117 -14.84 4.24 -3.61
C ILE A 117 -14.83 2.87 -4.28
N ASP A 118 -14.03 2.66 -5.31
CA ASP A 118 -13.82 1.32 -5.87
C ASP A 118 -12.62 0.61 -5.21
N CYS A 119 -12.35 -0.62 -5.67
CA CYS A 119 -11.29 -1.47 -5.15
C CYS A 119 -9.89 -0.87 -5.37
N SER A 120 -9.65 -0.22 -6.51
CA SER A 120 -8.33 0.32 -6.84
C SER A 120 -8.09 1.68 -6.20
N GLY A 121 -9.09 2.56 -6.26
CA GLY A 121 -9.12 3.83 -5.58
C GLY A 121 -8.93 3.68 -4.07
N PHE A 122 -9.51 2.64 -3.46
CA PHE A 122 -9.29 2.33 -2.05
C PHE A 122 -7.81 2.06 -1.75
N VAL A 123 -7.16 1.18 -2.52
CA VAL A 123 -5.73 0.87 -2.32
C VAL A 123 -4.86 2.11 -2.56
N LEU A 124 -5.13 2.89 -3.61
CA LEU A 124 -4.40 4.14 -3.89
C LEU A 124 -4.51 5.14 -2.73
N ARG A 125 -5.70 5.30 -2.13
CA ARG A 125 -5.87 6.15 -0.94
C ARG A 125 -5.07 5.64 0.25
N CYS A 126 -5.05 4.33 0.48
CA CYS A 126 -4.25 3.74 1.55
C CYS A 126 -2.75 3.93 1.33
N TRP A 127 -2.32 4.03 0.07
CA TRP A 127 -0.94 4.34 -0.32
C TRP A 127 -0.60 5.84 -0.35
N GLY A 128 -1.50 6.71 0.15
CA GLY A 128 -1.28 8.16 0.17
C GLY A 128 -1.38 8.84 -1.20
N ILE A 129 -1.80 8.12 -2.24
CA ILE A 129 -1.94 8.68 -3.58
C ILE A 129 -3.25 9.47 -3.65
N SER A 130 -3.14 10.76 -3.94
CA SER A 130 -4.25 11.72 -3.87
C SER A 130 -5.05 11.87 -5.16
N THR A 131 -4.63 11.19 -6.23
CA THR A 131 -5.28 11.20 -7.56
C THR A 131 -5.66 9.79 -8.01
N TYR A 132 -6.69 9.69 -8.84
CA TYR A 132 -7.10 8.42 -9.43
C TYR A 132 -7.56 8.63 -10.87
N SER A 133 -6.85 8.02 -11.80
CA SER A 133 -7.18 8.03 -13.23
C SER A 133 -7.67 6.65 -13.70
N THR A 134 -6.94 5.59 -13.34
CA THR A 134 -7.20 4.22 -13.77
C THR A 134 -6.58 3.23 -12.80
N TYR A 135 -7.09 2.00 -12.76
CA TYR A 135 -6.52 0.90 -11.99
C TYR A 135 -5.05 0.62 -12.36
N GLN A 136 -4.63 0.99 -13.58
CA GLN A 136 -3.24 0.82 -14.04
C GLN A 136 -2.26 1.62 -13.17
N GLN A 137 -2.71 2.72 -12.55
CA GLN A 137 -1.91 3.52 -11.61
C GLN A 137 -1.39 2.70 -10.44
N LEU A 138 -2.09 1.64 -10.00
CA LEU A 138 -1.58 0.73 -8.98
C LEU A 138 -0.30 0.03 -9.43
N ILE A 139 -0.26 -0.43 -10.68
CA ILE A 139 0.88 -1.14 -11.26
C ILE A 139 2.04 -0.18 -11.52
N ASP A 140 1.72 1.00 -12.05
CA ASP A 140 2.74 2.01 -12.37
C ASP A 140 3.43 2.53 -11.09
N SER A 141 2.69 2.53 -9.96
CA SER A 141 3.16 2.99 -8.65
C SER A 141 3.80 1.89 -7.79
N SER A 142 3.82 0.62 -8.24
CA SER A 142 4.27 -0.50 -7.40
C SER A 142 5.20 -1.47 -8.12
N LEU A 143 6.04 -2.14 -7.35
CA LEU A 143 6.91 -3.20 -7.83
C LEU A 143 6.19 -4.54 -7.70
N GLN A 144 6.21 -5.36 -8.74
CA GLN A 144 5.79 -6.75 -8.60
C GLN A 144 6.79 -7.50 -7.72
N ILE A 145 6.31 -8.15 -6.66
CA ILE A 145 7.15 -8.87 -5.69
C ILE A 145 6.93 -10.38 -5.78
N ASN A 146 7.84 -11.16 -5.20
CA ASN A 146 7.59 -12.58 -4.98
C ASN A 146 6.46 -12.75 -3.97
N LYS A 147 5.60 -13.75 -4.18
CA LYS A 147 4.50 -14.11 -3.29
C LYS A 147 4.96 -14.39 -1.86
N THR A 148 6.16 -14.95 -1.69
CA THR A 148 6.76 -15.22 -0.37
C THR A 148 7.25 -13.96 0.35
N ALA A 149 7.38 -12.83 -0.36
CA ALA A 149 7.82 -11.55 0.19
C ALA A 149 6.65 -10.66 0.65
N LEU A 150 5.41 -11.16 0.53
CA LEU A 150 4.20 -10.42 0.86
C LEU A 150 4.18 -9.97 2.32
N LYS A 151 3.92 -8.68 2.53
CA LYS A 151 3.88 -8.01 3.84
C LYS A 151 2.66 -7.09 3.92
N LYS A 152 2.25 -6.72 5.15
CA LYS A 152 1.10 -5.83 5.38
C LYS A 152 1.23 -4.53 4.57
N GLY A 153 0.15 -4.11 3.90
CA GLY A 153 0.13 -2.93 3.03
C GLY A 153 0.47 -3.22 1.56
N ASP A 154 0.85 -4.46 1.22
CA ASP A 154 1.05 -4.88 -0.18
C ASP A 154 -0.30 -5.12 -0.89
N LEU A 155 -0.27 -5.01 -2.21
CA LEU A 155 -1.41 -5.25 -3.09
C LEU A 155 -1.44 -6.70 -3.54
N LEU A 156 -2.60 -7.32 -3.37
CA LEU A 156 -3.00 -8.53 -4.07
C LEU A 156 -3.95 -8.12 -5.19
N LYS A 157 -3.51 -8.27 -6.44
CA LYS A 157 -4.29 -7.90 -7.62
C LYS A 157 -4.71 -9.11 -8.44
N LYS A 158 -5.98 -9.18 -8.81
CA LYS A 158 -6.50 -10.08 -9.85
C LYS A 158 -7.16 -9.30 -10.98
N SER A 159 -7.69 -10.01 -11.98
CA SER A 159 -8.53 -9.37 -13.01
C SER A 159 -9.78 -8.76 -12.37
N GLY A 160 -10.03 -7.48 -12.63
CA GLY A 160 -11.20 -6.73 -12.16
C GLY A 160 -11.23 -6.43 -10.66
N HIS A 161 -10.23 -6.81 -9.86
CA HIS A 161 -10.26 -6.61 -8.41
C HIS A 161 -8.89 -6.48 -7.75
N SER A 162 -8.82 -5.60 -6.76
CA SER A 162 -7.61 -5.23 -6.02
C SER A 162 -7.90 -5.25 -4.52
N VAL A 163 -7.03 -5.87 -3.73
CA VAL A 163 -7.18 -5.93 -2.27
C VAL A 163 -5.87 -5.64 -1.56
N LEU A 164 -5.95 -5.10 -0.35
CA LEU A 164 -4.80 -4.77 0.49
C LEU A 164 -4.55 -5.90 1.49
N TYR A 165 -3.36 -6.49 1.45
CA TYR A 165 -2.97 -7.56 2.36
C TYR A 165 -2.61 -7.03 3.74
N VAL A 166 -3.02 -7.75 4.79
CA VAL A 166 -2.69 -7.43 6.19
C VAL A 166 -1.81 -8.52 6.80
N SER A 167 -2.29 -9.76 6.77
CA SER A 167 -1.61 -10.91 7.39
C SER A 167 -2.20 -12.24 6.91
N GLY A 168 -1.61 -13.36 7.34
CA GLY A 168 -2.11 -14.71 7.07
C GLY A 168 -1.26 -15.44 6.03
N SER A 169 -1.75 -16.59 5.57
CA SER A 169 -1.03 -17.42 4.61
C SER A 169 -1.49 -17.11 3.19
N PHE A 170 -0.55 -16.79 2.31
CA PHE A 170 -0.77 -16.66 0.88
C PHE A 170 0.12 -17.66 0.11
N PRO A 171 -0.45 -18.53 -0.73
CA PRO A 171 -1.89 -18.77 -0.90
C PRO A 171 -2.55 -19.30 0.38
N GLY A 172 -3.85 -19.09 0.52
CA GLY A 172 -4.61 -19.54 1.69
C GLY A 172 -5.44 -18.45 2.35
N LYS A 173 -5.62 -18.56 3.68
CA LYS A 173 -6.45 -17.64 4.45
C LYS A 173 -5.68 -16.35 4.75
N CYS A 174 -6.09 -15.27 4.08
CA CYS A 174 -5.53 -13.93 4.25
C CYS A 174 -6.52 -13.01 4.97
N ASN A 175 -6.02 -12.19 5.89
CA ASN A 175 -6.71 -11.01 6.39
C ASN A 175 -6.43 -9.85 5.44
N ILE A 176 -7.49 -9.19 4.97
CA ILE A 176 -7.39 -8.17 3.94
C ILE A 176 -8.38 -7.02 4.16
N TYR A 177 -8.05 -5.86 3.60
CA TYR A 177 -9.03 -4.82 3.32
C TYR A 177 -9.40 -4.82 1.85
N GLU A 178 -10.68 -4.63 1.55
CA GLU A 178 -11.16 -4.48 0.17
C GLU A 178 -12.40 -3.59 0.09
N SER A 179 -12.55 -2.83 -1.01
CA SER A 179 -13.83 -2.24 -1.41
C SER A 179 -14.50 -3.17 -2.41
N GLN A 180 -15.61 -3.80 -2.01
CA GLN A 180 -16.27 -4.83 -2.80
C GLN A 180 -17.65 -4.40 -3.28
N ALA A 181 -17.96 -4.73 -4.54
CA ALA A 181 -19.27 -4.52 -5.13
C ALA A 181 -20.28 -5.60 -4.69
N ASP A 182 -19.79 -6.78 -4.28
CA ASP A 182 -20.61 -7.97 -4.03
C ASP A 182 -21.33 -7.92 -2.67
N SER A 183 -22.51 -8.55 -2.65
CA SER A 183 -23.42 -8.69 -1.52
C SER A 183 -23.61 -10.15 -1.11
N SER A 184 -22.68 -11.05 -1.44
CA SER A 184 -22.82 -12.51 -1.40
C SER A 184 -23.28 -13.13 -0.08
N THR A 185 -23.42 -12.36 1.00
CA THR A 185 -24.00 -12.80 2.28
C THR A 185 -25.40 -12.24 2.59
N GLY A 186 -26.07 -11.58 1.64
CA GLY A 186 -27.50 -11.19 1.71
C GLY A 186 -27.87 -10.08 2.71
N ALA A 187 -27.05 -9.84 3.73
CA ALA A 187 -27.22 -8.81 4.74
C ALA A 187 -26.16 -7.69 4.67
N HIS A 188 -25.26 -7.73 3.68
CA HIS A 188 -24.12 -6.81 3.58
C HIS A 188 -24.33 -5.77 2.48
N TYR A 189 -24.22 -4.49 2.85
CA TYR A 189 -24.12 -3.41 1.89
C TYR A 189 -22.73 -3.40 1.21
N PRO A 190 -22.65 -3.22 -0.13
CA PRO A 190 -21.39 -3.13 -0.87
C PRO A 190 -20.54 -1.95 -0.43
N GLY A 191 -19.27 -2.17 -0.12
CA GLY A 191 -18.40 -1.14 0.43
C GLY A 191 -17.07 -1.68 0.92
N VAL A 192 -16.36 -0.82 1.66
CA VAL A 192 -15.08 -1.16 2.26
C VAL A 192 -15.29 -2.09 3.47
N VAL A 193 -14.55 -3.20 3.49
CA VAL A 193 -14.59 -4.19 4.58
C VAL A 193 -13.18 -4.61 5.00
N HIS A 194 -13.07 -5.08 6.23
CA HIS A 194 -11.92 -5.82 6.75
C HIS A 194 -12.38 -7.21 7.15
N HIS A 195 -11.81 -8.24 6.53
CA HIS A 195 -12.21 -9.63 6.81
C HIS A 195 -11.14 -10.63 6.37
N SER A 196 -11.32 -11.89 6.78
CA SER A 196 -10.50 -12.99 6.30
C SER A 196 -11.17 -13.70 5.13
N ARG A 197 -10.42 -13.98 4.06
CA ARG A 197 -10.88 -14.86 2.98
C ARG A 197 -9.78 -15.75 2.46
N HIS A 198 -10.19 -16.87 1.86
CA HIS A 198 -9.26 -17.72 1.13
C HIS A 198 -8.91 -17.05 -0.21
N ILE A 199 -7.62 -16.94 -0.51
CA ILE A 199 -7.09 -16.35 -1.73
C ILE A 199 -6.23 -17.40 -2.42
N SER A 200 -6.64 -17.77 -3.64
CA SER A 200 -5.90 -18.71 -4.49
C SER A 200 -4.64 -18.08 -5.05
N GLU A 201 -3.63 -18.92 -5.27
CA GLU A 201 -2.36 -18.51 -5.86
C GLU A 201 -2.47 -18.07 -7.32
N ASP A 202 -3.33 -18.75 -8.09
CA ASP A 202 -3.39 -18.61 -9.55
C ASP A 202 -4.10 -17.33 -9.99
N ASP A 203 -4.90 -16.74 -9.11
CA ASP A 203 -5.71 -15.57 -9.43
C ASP A 203 -4.98 -14.25 -9.18
N TYR A 204 -3.93 -14.26 -8.34
CA TYR A 204 -3.40 -13.05 -7.74
C TYR A 204 -1.91 -12.83 -8.02
N THR A 205 -1.61 -11.64 -8.53
CA THR A 205 -0.26 -11.09 -8.61
C THR A 205 -0.01 -10.15 -7.43
N THR A 206 1.19 -10.23 -6.86
CA THR A 206 1.61 -9.51 -5.65
C THR A 206 2.43 -8.28 -6.00
N TYR A 207 2.10 -7.13 -5.41
CA TYR A 207 2.82 -5.88 -5.62
C TYR A 207 3.08 -5.14 -4.30
N SER A 208 4.17 -4.37 -4.25
CA SER A 208 4.54 -3.54 -3.11
C SER A 208 4.89 -2.12 -3.56
N ILE A 209 4.40 -1.11 -2.84
CA ILE A 209 4.89 0.27 -2.94
C ILE A 209 6.20 0.48 -2.17
N PHE A 210 6.55 -0.45 -1.29
CA PHE A 210 7.76 -0.38 -0.46
C PHE A 210 8.96 -1.02 -1.16
N PRO A 211 10.18 -0.50 -0.92
CA PRO A 211 11.41 -1.11 -1.40
C PRO A 211 11.57 -2.58 -1.00
N GLN A 212 12.23 -3.35 -1.86
CA GLN A 212 12.64 -4.72 -1.62
C GLN A 212 14.17 -4.79 -1.62
N PHE A 213 14.74 -5.71 -0.84
CA PHE A 213 16.18 -5.83 -0.68
C PHE A 213 16.61 -7.24 -1.06
N SER A 214 17.75 -7.37 -1.74
CA SER A 214 18.35 -8.66 -2.05
C SER A 214 19.86 -8.52 -2.28
N GLN A 215 20.55 -9.66 -2.42
CA GLN A 215 21.98 -9.72 -2.76
C GLN A 215 22.83 -8.89 -1.79
N GLU A 216 22.67 -9.14 -0.49
CA GLU A 216 23.59 -8.59 0.50
C GLU A 216 25.00 -9.14 0.28
N SER A 217 26.01 -8.28 0.39
CA SER A 217 27.42 -8.68 0.36
C SER A 217 28.22 -7.87 1.39
N PRO A 218 28.81 -8.51 2.42
CA PRO A 218 28.65 -9.92 2.80
C PRO A 218 27.19 -10.34 3.00
N ALA A 219 26.87 -11.61 2.80
CA ALA A 219 25.50 -12.10 2.94
C ALA A 219 25.06 -12.12 4.42
N ASN A 220 23.75 -12.06 4.66
CA ASN A 220 23.22 -12.20 6.01
C ASN A 220 23.61 -13.55 6.64
N GLY A 221 24.21 -13.52 7.82
CA GLY A 221 24.76 -14.68 8.51
C GLY A 221 26.13 -15.15 8.00
N GLU A 222 26.74 -14.44 7.03
CA GLU A 222 28.05 -14.81 6.51
C GLU A 222 29.16 -14.55 7.53
N VAL A 223 30.14 -15.46 7.54
CA VAL A 223 31.36 -15.36 8.33
C VAL A 223 32.52 -15.10 7.38
N VAL A 224 33.16 -13.93 7.51
CA VAL A 224 34.25 -13.50 6.63
C VAL A 224 35.49 -13.07 7.42
N ASP A 225 36.66 -13.25 6.81
CA ASP A 225 37.92 -12.72 7.34
C ASP A 225 37.87 -11.19 7.31
N SER A 226 38.18 -10.51 8.43
CA SER A 226 38.02 -9.06 8.55
C SER A 226 38.80 -8.27 7.50
N GLY A 227 40.05 -8.67 7.22
CA GLY A 227 40.92 -8.03 6.21
C GLY A 227 40.59 -8.39 4.75
N LYS A 228 39.35 -8.77 4.47
CA LYS A 228 38.82 -9.04 3.13
C LYS A 228 37.49 -8.33 2.86
N VAL A 229 37.05 -7.45 3.75
CA VAL A 229 35.78 -6.75 3.64
C VAL A 229 36.04 -5.26 3.49
N ASP A 230 36.17 -4.83 2.24
CA ASP A 230 36.40 -3.42 1.90
C ASP A 230 35.09 -2.62 1.80
N SER A 231 33.95 -3.32 1.75
CA SER A 231 32.62 -2.70 1.68
C SER A 231 31.51 -3.66 2.08
N ILE A 232 30.36 -3.07 2.42
CA ILE A 232 29.08 -3.74 2.58
C ILE A 232 28.14 -3.22 1.49
N SER A 233 27.39 -4.09 0.84
CA SER A 233 26.44 -3.69 -0.19
C SER A 233 25.14 -4.48 -0.16
N VAL A 234 24.10 -3.89 -0.77
CA VAL A 234 22.78 -4.48 -0.93
C VAL A 234 22.15 -3.97 -2.23
N ILE A 235 21.40 -4.82 -2.92
CA ILE A 235 20.57 -4.39 -4.04
C ILE A 235 19.18 -4.03 -3.52
N ILE A 236 18.74 -2.83 -3.88
CA ILE A 236 17.44 -2.28 -3.52
C ILE A 236 16.59 -2.19 -4.78
N TYR A 237 15.39 -2.75 -4.74
CA TYR A 237 14.39 -2.70 -5.80
C TYR A 237 13.21 -1.85 -5.39
N GLY A 238 12.61 -1.17 -6.34
CA GLY A 238 11.41 -0.38 -6.09
C GLY A 238 10.92 0.34 -7.33
N LYS A 239 9.92 1.18 -7.13
CA LYS A 239 9.38 2.07 -8.17
C LYS A 239 9.69 3.50 -7.81
N GLY A 240 10.08 4.28 -8.82
CA GLY A 240 10.43 5.68 -8.65
C GLY A 240 11.91 5.95 -8.88
N LYS A 241 12.32 7.20 -8.61
CA LYS A 241 13.73 7.59 -8.69
C LYS A 241 14.41 7.30 -7.36
N PHE A 242 15.41 6.42 -7.39
CA PHE A 242 16.35 6.28 -6.28
C PHE A 242 17.32 7.44 -6.29
N LYS A 243 17.36 8.18 -5.19
CA LYS A 243 18.36 9.20 -4.93
C LYS A 243 19.16 8.80 -3.70
N THR A 244 20.37 9.32 -3.57
CA THR A 244 21.25 9.03 -2.43
C THR A 244 20.67 9.46 -1.09
N ASP A 245 19.79 10.47 -1.06
CA ASP A 245 19.04 10.88 0.13
C ASP A 245 17.87 9.96 0.48
N ASN A 246 17.49 9.03 -0.41
CA ASN A 246 16.41 8.07 -0.17
C ASN A 246 16.90 6.75 0.44
N VAL A 247 18.20 6.58 0.68
CA VAL A 247 18.78 5.34 1.20
C VAL A 247 19.82 5.66 2.26
N SER A 248 19.85 4.91 3.36
CA SER A 248 20.89 4.99 4.38
C SER A 248 21.30 3.60 4.87
N MET A 249 22.55 3.47 5.31
CA MET A 249 23.07 2.26 5.93
C MET A 249 23.69 2.64 7.28
N ALA A 250 23.40 1.86 8.31
CA ALA A 250 24.06 1.95 9.59
C ALA A 250 24.84 0.67 9.86
N ILE A 251 26.10 0.80 10.30
CA ILE A 251 26.93 -0.32 10.73
C ILE A 251 27.12 -0.19 12.25
N ASN A 252 26.71 -1.23 12.99
CA ASN A 252 26.71 -1.24 14.46
C ASN A 252 26.03 -0.01 15.08
N GLY A 253 24.95 0.46 14.46
CA GLY A 253 24.17 1.62 14.89
C GLY A 253 24.76 2.98 14.54
N GLN A 254 25.87 3.05 13.82
CA GLN A 254 26.44 4.30 13.30
C GLN A 254 26.08 4.47 11.82
N ILE A 255 25.54 5.63 11.44
CA ILE A 255 25.22 5.93 10.04
C ILE A 255 26.52 6.05 9.24
N GLU A 256 26.62 5.27 8.17
CA GLU A 256 27.72 5.34 7.23
C GLU A 256 27.56 6.51 6.26
N ASN A 257 28.59 7.34 6.20
CA ASN A 257 28.62 8.52 5.32
C ASN A 257 29.44 8.29 4.05
N ASN A 258 30.32 7.28 4.05
CA ASN A 258 31.13 6.91 2.90
C ASN A 258 30.39 5.89 2.04
N THR A 259 29.37 6.37 1.34
CA THR A 259 28.43 5.51 0.60
C THR A 259 28.38 5.84 -0.89
N GLU A 260 28.09 4.84 -1.71
CA GLU A 260 27.91 4.92 -3.15
C GLU A 260 26.56 4.30 -3.55
N VAL A 261 25.81 4.95 -4.45
CA VAL A 261 24.61 4.40 -5.10
C VAL A 261 24.91 4.16 -6.57
N LYS A 262 24.92 2.89 -7.00
CA LYS A 262 25.05 2.50 -8.41
C LYS A 262 23.71 2.15 -8.99
N ILE A 263 23.30 2.84 -10.05
CA ILE A 263 22.07 2.50 -10.78
C ILE A 263 22.32 1.22 -11.58
N ILE A 264 21.48 0.21 -11.36
CA ILE A 264 21.50 -1.04 -12.15
C ILE A 264 20.51 -0.92 -13.32
N ASN A 265 19.29 -0.47 -13.02
CA ASN A 265 18.23 -0.19 -13.98
C ASN A 265 17.18 0.76 -13.35
N ASP A 266 16.10 1.04 -14.10
CA ASP A 266 15.03 1.96 -13.69
C ASP A 266 14.26 1.53 -12.42
N THR A 267 14.45 0.30 -11.94
CA THR A 267 13.77 -0.27 -10.79
C THR A 267 14.71 -0.80 -9.71
N SER A 268 16.03 -0.68 -9.89
CA SER A 268 16.98 -1.16 -8.88
C SER A 268 18.31 -0.43 -8.85
N VAL A 269 18.85 -0.28 -7.65
CA VAL A 269 20.18 0.27 -7.37
C VAL A 269 20.97 -0.68 -6.48
N GLN A 270 22.29 -0.65 -6.60
CA GLN A 270 23.18 -1.21 -5.59
C GLN A 270 23.62 -0.08 -4.66
N PHE A 271 23.38 -0.24 -3.37
CA PHE A 271 23.87 0.66 -2.34
C PHE A 271 25.07 0.04 -1.64
N ILE A 272 26.16 0.80 -1.55
CA ILE A 272 27.46 0.33 -1.06
C ILE A 272 27.91 1.28 0.04
N ALA A 273 28.30 0.75 1.20
CA ALA A 273 29.01 1.48 2.24
C ALA A 273 30.45 0.99 2.32
N HIS A 274 31.39 1.92 2.36
CA HIS A 274 32.81 1.66 2.50
C HIS A 274 33.25 1.99 3.92
N ASP A 275 33.43 0.96 4.75
CA ASP A 275 33.87 1.11 6.13
C ASP A 275 35.22 0.44 6.37
N ASN A 276 36.28 1.25 6.38
CA ASN A 276 37.65 0.81 6.66
C ASN A 276 37.84 0.34 8.12
N SER A 277 36.88 0.59 9.01
CA SER A 277 36.94 0.11 10.39
C SER A 277 36.81 -1.41 10.49
N LEU A 278 36.15 -2.04 9.49
CA LEU A 278 35.90 -3.47 9.42
C LEU A 278 37.19 -4.29 9.39
N ASP A 279 38.22 -3.83 8.68
CA ASP A 279 39.52 -4.51 8.55
C ASP A 279 40.17 -4.85 9.89
N SER A 280 39.99 -3.98 10.87
CA SER A 280 40.62 -4.07 12.19
C SER A 280 39.73 -4.73 13.24
N SER A 281 38.48 -5.02 12.91
CA SER A 281 37.45 -5.48 13.83
C SER A 281 37.35 -7.01 13.91
N SER A 282 36.68 -7.51 14.95
CA SER A 282 36.32 -8.93 15.08
C SER A 282 35.03 -9.02 15.86
N GLY A 283 34.17 -9.97 15.49
CA GLY A 283 32.88 -10.18 16.15
C GLY A 283 31.69 -9.92 15.25
N GLU A 284 30.54 -9.66 15.86
CA GLU A 284 29.28 -9.43 15.15
C GLU A 284 29.25 -8.03 14.53
N VAL A 285 28.75 -7.96 13.30
CA VAL A 285 28.51 -6.71 12.56
C VAL A 285 27.02 -6.63 12.25
N ASN A 286 26.35 -5.67 12.87
CA ASN A 286 24.95 -5.39 12.62
C ASN A 286 24.82 -4.35 11.52
N VAL A 287 24.14 -4.70 10.42
CA VAL A 287 23.92 -3.82 9.28
C VAL A 287 22.44 -3.49 9.19
N GLU A 288 22.12 -2.20 9.26
CA GLU A 288 20.77 -1.70 9.06
C GLU A 288 20.70 -0.92 7.75
N VAL A 289 19.74 -1.25 6.88
CA VAL A 289 19.52 -0.53 5.62
C VAL A 289 18.11 0.01 5.60
N THR A 290 17.98 1.31 5.37
CA THR A 290 16.69 1.99 5.17
C THR A 290 16.61 2.52 3.75
N ALA A 291 15.46 2.38 3.10
CA ALA A 291 15.23 2.92 1.76
C ALA A 291 13.80 3.45 1.61
N ARG A 292 13.62 4.45 0.74
CA ARG A 292 12.34 5.05 0.36
C ARG A 292 12.13 4.99 -1.16
N ASN A 293 10.88 4.72 -1.57
CA ASN A 293 10.44 4.86 -2.96
C ASN A 293 9.77 6.22 -3.16
N ASP A 294 10.30 7.03 -4.08
CA ASP A 294 9.66 8.26 -4.54
C ASP A 294 8.68 7.93 -5.67
N ILE A 295 7.41 7.68 -5.34
CA ILE A 295 6.38 7.36 -6.32
C ILE A 295 5.90 8.65 -7.00
N ALA A 296 5.93 8.68 -8.33
CA ALA A 296 5.51 9.84 -9.12
C ALA A 296 4.05 10.24 -8.81
N GLY A 297 3.83 11.50 -8.46
CA GLY A 297 2.53 12.03 -8.05
C GLY A 297 2.35 12.16 -6.53
N MET A 298 3.29 11.66 -5.74
CA MET A 298 3.45 12.08 -4.34
C MET A 298 4.36 13.32 -4.33
N LEU A 299 3.78 14.48 -3.98
CA LEU A 299 4.56 15.53 -3.32
C LEU A 299 4.79 15.00 -1.90
N VAL A 300 5.95 14.39 -1.69
CA VAL A 300 6.42 13.93 -0.38
C VAL A 300 7.24 15.03 0.26
#